data_AF-A0A1B9DPM6-F1
#
_entry.id   AF-A0A1B9DPM6-F1
#
_cell.length_a   1.000
_cell.length_b   1.000
_cell.length_c   1.000
_cell.angle_alpha   90.00
_cell.angle_beta   90.00
_cell.angle_gamma   90.00
#
_symmetry.space_group_name_H-M   'P 1'
#
loop_
_entity.id
_entity.type
_entity.pdbx_description
1 polymer ?
#
loop_
_entity_poly.entity_id
_entity_poly.type
_entity_poly.pdbx_seq_one_letter_code
_entity_poly.pdbx_strand_id
1 'polypeptide(L)' 'MHIEKKNNLVFHITLSGYELATLISSARWVAEGAKGELTAEAIQQLKQVVSNYDRAADKLTERESK' A
#
# COMPACT_ATOMS: atom_id res chain seq x y z
N MET A 1 12.12 -7.77 -2.31
CA MET A 1 10.92 -7.59 -3.14
C MET A 1 11.00 -8.51 -4.34
N HIS A 2 9.95 -9.27 -4.61
CA HIS A 2 9.78 -10.11 -5.80
C HIS A 2 8.39 -9.85 -6.41
N ILE A 3 8.28 -9.78 -7.74
CA ILE A 3 7.03 -9.48 -8.45
C ILE A 3 6.78 -10.57 -9.49
N GLU A 4 5.61 -11.19 -9.42
CA GLU A 4 5.15 -12.21 -10.36
C GLU A 4 3.85 -11.79 -11.02
N LYS A 5 3.77 -11.92 -12.34
CA LYS A 5 2.54 -11.64 -13.09
C LYS A 5 1.66 -12.89 -13.10
N LYS A 6 0.54 -12.88 -12.38
CA LYS A 6 -0.42 -13.99 -12.34
C LYS A 6 -1.28 -14.02 -13.61
N ASN A 7 -1.70 -12.87 -14.12
CA ASN A 7 -2.38 -12.69 -15.40
C ASN A 7 -2.23 -11.23 -15.89
N ASN A 8 -2.95 -10.83 -16.93
CA ASN A 8 -2.81 -9.49 -17.51
C ASN A 8 -3.12 -8.31 -16.57
N LEU A 9 -3.88 -8.51 -15.49
CA LEU A 9 -4.31 -7.44 -14.59
C LEU A 9 -3.94 -7.71 -13.12
N VAL A 10 -3.32 -8.85 -12.82
CA VAL A 10 -3.03 -9.27 -11.45
C VAL A 10 -1.55 -9.57 -11.30
N PHE A 11 -0.94 -8.87 -10.36
CA PHE A 11 0.43 -9.08 -9.93
C PHE A 11 0.43 -9.60 -8.49
N HIS A 12 1.30 -10.57 -8.20
CA HIS A 12 1.67 -10.94 -6.85
C HIS A 12 2.99 -10.28 -6.50
N ILE A 13 3.05 -9.69 -5.32
CA ILE A 13 4.26 -9.05 -4.80
C ILE A 13 4.58 -9.69 -3.46
N THR A 14 5.79 -10.21 -3.32
CA THR A 14 6.33 -10.71 -2.06
C THR A 14 7.31 -9.68 -1.50
N LEU A 15 7.04 -9.23 -0.27
CA LEU A 15 7.81 -8.21 0.44
C LEU A 15 8.19 -8.73 1.81
N SER A 16 9.38 -8.35 2.29
CA SER A 16 9.65 -8.40 3.74
C SER A 16 8.79 -7.37 4.48
N GLY A 17 8.64 -7.54 5.80
CA GLY A 17 7.91 -6.57 6.64
C GLY A 17 8.49 -5.15 6.55
N TYR A 18 9.81 -5.02 6.48
CA TYR A 18 10.50 -3.72 6.34
C TYR A 18 10.22 -3.05 4.99
N GLU A 19 10.23 -3.82 3.90
CA GLU A 19 9.93 -3.29 2.56
C GLU A 19 8.48 -2.81 2.48
N LEU A 20 7.55 -3.57 3.05
CA LEU A 20 6.14 -3.17 3.13
C LEU A 20 5.95 -1.90 3.97
N ALA A 21 6.56 -1.83 5.15
CA ALA A 21 6.49 -0.65 6.01
C ALA A 21 7.06 0.60 5.32
N THR A 22 8.17 0.45 4.60
CA THR A 22 8.80 1.53 3.83
C THR A 22 7.89 2.02 2.70
N LEU A 23 7.27 1.10 1.96
CA LEU A 23 6.36 1.42 0.86
C LEU A 23 5.13 2.18 1.36
N ILE A 24 4.48 1.69 2.42
CA ILE A 24 3.29 2.33 2.99
C ILE A 24 3.61 3.70 3.58
N SER A 25 4.75 3.85 4.27
CA SER A 25 5.18 5.14 4.81
C SER A 25 5.40 6.17 3.70
N SER A 26 6.02 5.74 2.60
CA SER A 26 6.23 6.59 1.41
C SER A 26 4.90 6.99 0.76
N ALA A 27 3.98 6.03 0.61
CA ALA A 27 2.66 6.29 0.04
C ALA A 27 1.84 7.27 0.90
N ARG A 28 1.88 7.14 2.22
CA ARG A 28 1.24 8.09 3.16
C ARG A 28 1.79 9.49 3.01
N TRP A 29 3.11 9.63 3.02
CA TRP A 29 3.77 10.92 2.88
C TRP A 29 3.37 11.63 1.59
N VAL A 30 3.33 10.89 0.49
CA VAL A 30 2.88 11.42 -0.81
C VAL A 30 1.40 11.81 -0.80
N ALA A 31 0.54 10.96 -0.23
CA ALA A 31 -0.91 11.20 -0.14
C ALA A 31 -1.30 12.41 0.74
N GLU A 32 -0.47 12.74 1.73
CA GLU A 32 -0.68 13.83 2.69
C GLU A 32 -0.19 15.20 2.19
N GLY A 33 0.36 15.25 0.97
CA GLY A 33 0.76 16.51 0.34
C GLY A 33 2.26 16.74 0.30
N ALA A 34 3.06 15.67 0.16
CA ALA A 34 4.44 15.82 -0.26
C ALA A 34 4.51 16.74 -1.50
N LYS A 35 5.51 17.62 -1.54
CA LYS A 35 5.72 18.55 -2.65
C LYS A 35 5.98 17.76 -3.94
N GLY A 36 5.00 17.73 -4.84
CA GLY A 36 5.11 17.04 -6.12
C GLY A 36 3.90 17.31 -7.02
N GLU A 37 4.10 17.12 -8.33
CA GLU A 37 3.06 17.29 -9.35
C GLU A 37 2.22 16.01 -9.48
N LEU A 38 1.44 15.69 -8.46
CA LEU A 38 0.40 14.66 -8.58
C LEU A 38 -0.96 15.30 -8.81
N THR A 39 -1.72 14.73 -9.73
CA THR A 39 -3.11 15.14 -9.94
C THR A 39 -3.94 14.83 -8.69
N ALA A 40 -5.02 15.58 -8.48
CA ALA A 40 -5.95 15.33 -7.38
C ALA A 40 -6.50 13.90 -7.40
N GLU A 41 -6.73 13.35 -8.61
CA GLU A 41 -7.18 11.98 -8.79
C GLU A 41 -6.13 10.95 -8.33
N ALA A 42 -4.86 11.13 -8.70
CA ALA A 42 -3.77 10.24 -8.26
C ALA A 42 -3.62 10.25 -6.73
N ILE A 43 -3.74 11.43 -6.10
CA ILE A 43 -3.73 11.57 -4.64
C ILE A 43 -4.91 10.80 -4.03
N GLN A 44 -6.12 10.93 -4.60
CA GLN A 44 -7.30 10.24 -4.10
C GLN A 44 -7.18 8.72 -4.23
N GLN A 45 -6.67 8.22 -5.35
CA GLN A 45 -6.41 6.79 -5.56
C GLN A 45 -5.38 6.27 -4.55
N LEU A 46 -4.30 7.03 -4.29
CA LEU A 46 -3.28 6.65 -3.31
C LEU A 46 -3.85 6.59 -1.89
N LYS A 47 -4.66 7.57 -1.49
CA LYS A 47 -5.39 7.56 -0.21
C LYS A 47 -6.27 6.31 -0.07
N GLN A 48 -6.95 5.91 -1.14
CA GLN A 48 -7.77 4.70 -1.14
C GLN A 48 -6.93 3.43 -0.96
N VAL A 49 -5.77 3.35 -1.62
CA VAL A 49 -4.84 2.21 -1.48
C VAL A 49 -4.31 2.11 -0.05
N VAL A 50 -3.87 3.22 0.55
CA VAL A 50 -3.39 3.24 1.94
C VAL A 50 -4.51 2.83 2.91
N SER A 51 -5.73 3.34 2.74
CA SER A 51 -6.87 2.95 3.57
C SER A 51 -7.24 1.47 3.42
N ASN A 52 -7.10 0.90 2.22
CA ASN A 52 -7.31 -0.53 1.99
C ASN A 52 -6.26 -1.37 2.74
N TYR A 53 -5.00 -0.92 2.74
CA TYR A 53 -3.93 -1.55 3.49
C TYR A 53 -4.21 -1.55 4.99
N ASP A 54 -4.60 -0.41 5.57
CA ASP A 54 -4.87 -0.30 7.02
C ASP A 54 -5.93 -1.30 7.47
N ARG A 55 -7.05 -1.36 6.75
CA ARG A 55 -8.13 -2.32 7.03
C ARG A 55 -7.69 -3.78 6.89
N ALA A 56 -6.71 -4.07 6.03
CA ALA A 56 -6.18 -5.42 5.88
C ALA A 56 -5.19 -5.76 7.01
N ALA A 57 -4.38 -4.79 7.43
CA ALA A 57 -3.44 -4.93 8.54
C ALA A 57 -4.17 -5.15 9.88
N ASP A 58 -5.23 -4.37 10.16
CA ASP A 58 -6.04 -4.54 11.38
C ASP A 58 -6.60 -5.97 11.47
N LYS A 59 -7.16 -6.48 10.37
CA LYS A 59 -7.69 -7.84 10.28
C LYS A 59 -6.62 -8.92 10.47
N LEU A 60 -5.37 -8.65 10.10
CA LEU A 60 -4.27 -9.58 10.31
C LEU A 60 -3.94 -9.67 11.80
N THR A 61 -3.79 -8.53 12.48
CA THR A 61 -3.51 -8.47 13.92
C THR A 61 -4.64 -9.10 14.76
N GLU A 62 -5.90 -8.91 14.36
CA GLU A 62 -7.05 -9.58 14.99
C GLU A 62 -7.01 -11.11 14.89
N ARG A 63 -6.41 -11.65 13.82
CA ARG A 63 -6.26 -13.10 13.61
C ARG A 63 -5.09 -13.68 14.39
N GLU A 64 -4.01 -12.93 14.57
CA GLU A 64 -2.84 -13.35 15.35
C GLU A 64 -3.10 -13.34 16.87
N SER A 65 -4.11 -12.59 17.31
CA SER A 65 -4.50 -12.47 18.73
C SER A 65 -5.52 -13.51 19.20
N LYS A 66 -5.92 -14.46 18.34
CA LYS A 66 -6.88 -15.55 18.61
C LYS A 66 -6.20 -16.91 18.55
#